data_AF-A0A6G3BEH5-F1
#
_entry.id   AF-A0A6G3BEH5-F1
#
_cell.length_a   1.000
_cell.length_b   1.000
_cell.length_c   1.000
_cell.angle_alpha   90.00
_cell.angle_beta   90.00
_cell.angle_gamma   90.00
#
_symmetry.space_group_name_H-M   'P 1'
#
loop_
_entity.id
_entity.type
_entity.pdbx_description
1 polymer ?
#
loop_
_entity_poly.entity_id
_entity_poly.type
_entity_poly.pdbx_seq_one_letter_code
_entity_poly.pdbx_strand_id
1 'polypeptide(L)'
;MTVDVRAAARRPLHLALGGALVVATALIPSAESVAADQTSEVTLPYTCPFPSGPEKVEVAVKAVLPVSARTEETIRPGDVSVDVSLARSALAQFTALEAATLSAVAELTVRNTVGEHTADASWQQLEAPAVPLPPEGEGEDGVVLTATGDVPTVAFGSPGRATIAPAALSLTLASFTEDGAPTTPPELTVVCERADDEERPLARITVRDSAGPTTPAPTPDAPDTPVPGEDDAAEPPAKPDRPAPGLDPDAHRRIDDLTEARLEALDDPDPGSCPIEIPPEWVMTTAETYAAGYANAVKLDGAAALGPAFMKVVLNKRYINDSCASTVDVTSEVEFEYQGKRQLPPTKATFLSYGFMPTTAMMVLEQVGPPAVVQTHTVTNTPTYPEESTVTAQLSMRLYDVKVNGVPLDVGPDCRTERPFEQVLKGYGQSYPPAGYLVATGGNLTGYAHIPPFKGCGVGENLDPLFTSAISSVGKKADNYTKMTQAPLCVATNPDGPDCPPKVPKPER
;
A
#
# COMPACT_ATOMS: atom_id res chain seq x y z
N MET A 1 48.48 73.64 -3.65
CA MET A 1 47.26 74.06 -4.40
C MET A 1 46.34 72.84 -4.40
N THR A 2 45.29 72.72 -3.57
CA THR A 2 44.06 73.53 -3.37
C THR A 2 43.00 73.38 -4.47
N VAL A 3 41.75 73.19 -4.05
CA VAL A 3 40.47 73.21 -4.81
C VAL A 3 40.23 71.92 -5.65
N ASP A 4 39.24 71.04 -5.44
CA ASP A 4 37.83 71.08 -4.92
C ASP A 4 36.77 71.50 -5.98
N VAL A 5 35.47 71.30 -5.66
CA VAL A 5 34.24 71.83 -6.29
C VAL A 5 33.47 70.95 -7.32
N ARG A 6 32.53 70.16 -6.77
CA ARG A 6 31.06 70.11 -7.03
C ARG A 6 30.45 70.69 -8.33
N ALA A 7 29.50 69.95 -8.93
CA ALA A 7 28.08 70.35 -9.21
C ALA A 7 27.41 69.29 -10.11
N ALA A 8 26.31 68.60 -9.76
CA ALA A 8 24.93 69.04 -9.49
C ALA A 8 24.10 69.36 -10.77
N ALA A 9 23.15 68.46 -11.09
CA ALA A 9 22.02 68.72 -12.00
C ALA A 9 20.70 68.40 -11.28
N ARG A 10 19.65 69.20 -11.52
CA ARG A 10 18.38 69.16 -10.78
C ARG A 10 17.22 68.58 -11.62
N ARG A 11 16.28 67.97 -10.90
CA ARG A 11 14.90 67.53 -11.23
C ARG A 11 14.19 68.26 -12.39
N PRO A 12 13.16 67.62 -12.98
CA PRO A 12 11.81 68.05 -12.60
C PRO A 12 10.96 66.97 -11.91
N LEU A 13 10.03 67.44 -11.08
CA LEU A 13 9.01 66.65 -10.40
C LEU A 13 7.70 66.85 -11.16
N HIS A 14 7.04 65.78 -11.61
CA HIS A 14 5.64 65.85 -12.03
C HIS A 14 4.78 64.92 -11.16
N LEU A 15 3.99 65.55 -10.31
CA LEU A 15 2.88 64.92 -9.60
C LEU A 15 1.76 64.61 -10.60
N ALA A 16 1.24 63.39 -10.53
CA ALA A 16 -0.12 63.08 -10.93
C ALA A 16 -0.77 62.32 -9.76
N LEU A 17 -1.79 62.93 -9.13
CA LEU A 17 -2.65 62.23 -8.18
C LEU A 17 -3.61 61.32 -8.97
N GLY A 18 -3.83 60.10 -8.48
CA GLY A 18 -4.87 59.23 -9.04
C GLY A 18 -5.09 57.97 -8.21
N GLY A 19 -6.28 57.86 -7.61
CA GLY A 19 -6.88 56.60 -7.19
C GLY A 19 -6.25 55.87 -5.99
N ALA A 20 -6.78 56.14 -4.79
CA ALA A 20 -6.70 55.14 -3.73
C ALA A 20 -7.70 54.00 -4.03
N LEU A 21 -7.21 52.78 -4.20
CA LEU A 21 -8.03 51.57 -4.09
C LEU A 21 -7.26 50.55 -3.25
N VAL A 22 -7.66 50.40 -1.99
CA VAL A 22 -7.19 49.30 -1.14
C VAL A 22 -7.94 48.06 -1.56
N VAL A 23 -7.25 47.12 -2.21
CA VAL A 23 -7.71 45.74 -2.36
C VAL A 23 -6.63 44.85 -1.75
N ALA A 24 -6.88 44.41 -0.52
CA ALA A 24 -6.16 43.29 0.05
C ALA A 24 -6.75 42.01 -0.55
N THR A 25 -5.98 41.30 -1.37
CA THR A 25 -6.30 39.94 -1.81
C THR A 25 -5.04 39.11 -1.78
N ALA A 26 -5.08 38.01 -1.02
CA ALA A 26 -3.98 37.07 -0.88
C ALA A 26 -3.63 36.41 -2.23
N LEU A 27 -2.36 36.15 -2.45
CA LEU A 27 -1.89 35.25 -3.51
C LEU A 27 -1.28 34.02 -2.86
N ILE A 28 -1.99 32.92 -3.02
CA ILE A 28 -1.69 31.60 -2.45
C ILE A 28 -0.64 30.92 -3.36
N PRO A 29 0.41 30.28 -2.81
CA PRO A 29 1.27 29.42 -3.62
C PRO A 29 0.48 28.17 -4.06
N SER A 30 0.18 28.06 -5.34
CA SER A 30 -0.44 26.87 -5.93
C SER A 30 0.64 25.84 -6.29
N ALA A 31 0.99 25.00 -5.32
CA ALA A 31 1.84 23.82 -5.51
C ALA A 31 1.11 22.68 -6.24
N GLU A 32 1.87 21.66 -6.64
CA GLU A 32 1.43 20.57 -7.51
C GLU A 32 0.45 19.58 -6.87
N SER A 33 -0.06 18.62 -7.66
CA SER A 33 -0.61 17.37 -7.14
C SER A 33 -0.61 16.23 -8.16
N VAL A 34 0.44 15.41 -8.05
CA VAL A 34 0.27 13.95 -7.93
C VAL A 34 -0.82 13.68 -6.87
N ALA A 35 -1.47 12.50 -6.88
CA ALA A 35 -2.18 12.03 -5.69
C ALA A 35 -1.15 11.68 -4.58
N ALA A 36 -0.51 12.71 -4.01
CA ALA A 36 0.41 12.58 -2.90
C ALA A 36 -0.33 12.01 -1.68
N ASP A 37 0.29 11.06 -1.00
CA ASP A 37 -0.14 10.72 0.35
C ASP A 37 0.32 11.84 1.30
N GLN A 38 -0.63 12.35 2.08
CA GLN A 38 -0.43 13.37 3.10
C GLN A 38 -0.47 12.70 4.47
N THR A 39 0.66 12.73 5.18
CA THR A 39 0.68 12.49 6.62
C THR A 39 -0.14 13.60 7.28
N SER A 40 -1.34 13.22 7.72
CA SER A 40 -2.36 14.13 8.23
C SER A 40 -2.41 14.01 9.74
N GLU A 41 -2.43 15.13 10.45
CA GLU A 41 -2.53 15.18 11.91
C GLU A 41 -3.54 16.26 12.32
N VAL A 42 -4.42 15.94 13.27
CA VAL A 42 -5.35 16.90 13.87
C VAL A 42 -5.46 16.70 15.38
N THR A 43 -5.30 17.78 16.13
CA THR A 43 -5.45 17.80 17.59
C THR A 43 -6.82 18.33 17.97
N LEU A 44 -7.51 17.60 18.85
CA LEU A 44 -8.90 17.81 19.21
C LEU A 44 -9.07 17.73 20.74
N PRO A 45 -9.64 18.75 21.41
CA PRO A 45 -10.04 18.63 22.79
C PRO A 45 -11.35 17.83 22.88
N TYR A 46 -11.34 16.83 23.74
CA TYR A 46 -12.50 16.07 24.17
C TYR A 46 -12.81 16.36 25.64
N THR A 47 -14.06 16.19 26.04
CA THR A 47 -14.49 16.14 27.43
C THR A 47 -14.87 14.70 27.75
N CYS A 48 -14.10 14.05 28.62
CA CYS A 48 -14.31 12.67 29.03
C CYS A 48 -14.96 12.63 30.44
N PRO A 49 -16.11 11.95 30.62
CA PRO A 49 -16.80 11.88 31.91
C PRO A 49 -16.16 10.82 32.82
N PHE A 50 -15.10 11.19 33.52
CA PHE A 50 -14.48 10.31 34.52
C PHE A 50 -15.26 10.29 35.84
N PRO A 51 -15.12 9.23 36.67
CA PRO A 51 -15.65 9.19 38.03
C PRO A 51 -15.26 10.38 38.93
N SER A 52 -14.10 11.00 38.72
CA SER A 52 -13.65 12.21 39.41
C SER A 52 -14.37 13.50 38.95
N GLY A 53 -14.92 13.50 37.74
CA GLY A 53 -15.54 14.64 37.08
C GLY A 53 -15.28 14.64 35.56
N PRO A 54 -15.91 15.57 34.82
CA PRO A 54 -15.59 15.77 33.40
C PRO A 54 -14.20 16.41 33.25
N GLU A 55 -13.27 15.68 32.64
CA GLU A 55 -11.91 16.16 32.37
C GLU A 55 -11.75 16.54 30.90
N LYS A 56 -10.89 17.52 30.62
CA LYS A 56 -10.46 17.84 29.26
C LYS A 56 -9.29 16.93 28.87
N VAL A 57 -9.44 16.23 27.76
CA VAL A 57 -8.44 15.32 27.20
C VAL A 57 -8.06 15.83 25.83
N GLU A 58 -6.77 16.06 25.61
CA GLU A 58 -6.26 16.43 24.29
C GLU A 58 -5.95 15.15 23.51
N VAL A 59 -6.50 15.05 22.30
CA VAL A 59 -6.37 13.86 21.44
C VAL A 59 -5.79 14.28 20.10
N ALA A 60 -4.60 13.81 19.78
CA ALA A 60 -4.03 13.95 18.45
C ALA A 60 -4.33 12.69 17.63
N VAL A 61 -4.98 12.87 16.48
CA VAL A 61 -5.27 11.78 15.53
C VAL A 61 -4.36 11.95 14.34
N LYS A 62 -3.62 10.90 13.98
CA LYS A 62 -2.70 10.87 12.82
C LYS A 62 -3.11 9.75 11.87
N ALA A 63 -2.98 10.00 10.57
CA ALA A 63 -3.10 8.99 9.53
C ALA A 63 -2.43 9.45 8.23
N VAL A 64 -1.88 8.50 7.47
CA VAL A 64 -1.46 8.71 6.08
C VAL A 64 -2.68 8.50 5.17
N LEU A 65 -3.06 9.53 4.41
CA LEU A 65 -4.27 9.57 3.59
C LEU A 65 -3.95 10.24 2.24
N PRO A 66 -4.59 9.88 1.12
CA PRO A 66 -4.31 10.52 -0.17
C PRO A 66 -4.92 11.94 -0.25
N VAL A 67 -4.27 12.87 -0.97
CA VAL A 67 -4.86 14.18 -1.30
C VAL A 67 -6.00 14.09 -2.33
N SER A 68 -6.10 12.98 -3.07
CA SER A 68 -7.12 12.78 -4.10
C SER A 68 -7.40 11.31 -4.39
N ALA A 69 -8.63 11.00 -4.79
CA ALA A 69 -9.11 9.66 -5.14
C ALA A 69 -10.12 9.75 -6.31
N ARG A 70 -10.60 8.62 -6.80
CA ARG A 70 -11.72 8.52 -7.75
C ARG A 70 -13.01 8.11 -7.03
N THR A 71 -14.15 8.36 -7.68
CA THR A 71 -15.44 7.87 -7.23
C THR A 71 -15.42 6.33 -7.17
N GLU A 72 -15.90 5.76 -6.06
CA GLU A 72 -15.83 4.33 -5.68
C GLU A 72 -14.42 3.76 -5.41
N GLU A 73 -13.36 4.58 -5.44
CA GLU A 73 -12.01 4.14 -5.07
C GLU A 73 -11.92 3.84 -3.57
N THR A 74 -11.31 2.70 -3.23
CA THR A 74 -11.17 2.23 -1.84
C THR A 74 -9.89 2.77 -1.23
N ILE A 75 -10.02 3.76 -0.35
CA ILE A 75 -8.94 4.40 0.40
C ILE A 75 -8.72 3.63 1.70
N ARG A 76 -7.47 3.23 1.98
CA ARG A 76 -7.06 2.72 3.31
C ARG A 76 -6.23 3.79 4.02
N PRO A 77 -6.65 4.31 5.18
CA PRO A 77 -5.79 5.13 6.02
C PRO A 77 -4.59 4.28 6.49
N GLY A 78 -3.36 4.77 6.26
CA GLY A 78 -2.11 4.17 6.75
C GLY A 78 -1.65 4.80 8.06
N ASP A 79 -0.70 4.16 8.75
CA ASP A 79 -0.01 4.64 9.96
C ASP A 79 -0.91 5.38 10.96
N VAL A 80 -2.05 4.76 11.30
CA VAL A 80 -3.04 5.37 12.20
C VAL A 80 -2.56 5.35 13.64
N SER A 81 -2.49 6.53 14.26
CA SER A 81 -2.34 6.69 15.70
C SER A 81 -3.41 7.62 16.29
N VAL A 82 -3.81 7.32 17.52
CA VAL A 82 -4.65 8.17 18.36
C VAL A 82 -3.91 8.36 19.68
N ASP A 83 -3.28 9.52 19.84
CA ASP A 83 -2.50 9.89 21.01
C ASP A 83 -3.40 10.61 22.02
N VAL A 84 -3.71 9.93 23.13
CA VAL A 84 -4.63 10.43 24.17
C VAL A 84 -3.86 10.97 25.36
N SER A 85 -3.92 12.28 25.60
CA SER A 85 -3.20 12.95 26.69
C SER A 85 -4.07 13.06 27.94
N LEU A 86 -3.78 12.24 28.96
CA LEU A 86 -4.47 12.24 30.25
C LEU A 86 -3.72 13.08 31.29
N ALA A 87 -4.37 14.14 31.77
CA ALA A 87 -3.89 14.95 32.89
C ALA A 87 -3.95 14.18 34.22
N ARG A 88 -3.14 14.59 35.19
CA ARG A 88 -3.02 13.93 36.50
C ARG A 88 -4.34 13.82 37.27
N SER A 89 -5.27 14.76 37.07
CA SER A 89 -6.62 14.75 37.62
C SER A 89 -7.45 13.54 37.14
N ALA A 90 -7.31 13.16 35.87
CA ALA A 90 -7.92 11.95 35.31
C ALA A 90 -7.22 10.66 35.80
N LEU A 91 -5.91 10.73 36.09
CA LEU A 91 -5.13 9.57 36.54
C LEU A 91 -5.34 9.21 38.02
N ALA A 92 -5.69 10.19 38.87
CA ALA A 92 -5.80 10.03 40.32
C ALA A 92 -6.70 8.85 40.77
N GLN A 93 -7.74 8.54 40.01
CA GLN A 93 -8.65 7.42 40.29
C GLN A 93 -7.98 6.04 40.11
N PHE A 94 -7.02 5.90 39.19
CA PHE A 94 -6.26 4.67 38.98
C PHE A 94 -5.17 4.52 40.04
N THR A 95 -4.51 5.62 40.41
CA THR A 95 -3.56 5.65 41.53
C THR A 95 -4.24 5.26 42.86
N ALA A 96 -5.47 5.71 43.09
CA ALA A 96 -6.30 5.28 44.23
C ALA A 96 -6.73 3.80 44.21
N LEU A 97 -6.53 3.10 43.09
CA LEU A 97 -6.71 1.64 42.94
C LEU A 97 -5.37 0.88 42.99
N GLU A 98 -4.28 1.52 43.41
CA GLU A 98 -2.92 0.96 43.45
C GLU A 98 -2.41 0.51 42.06
N ALA A 99 -2.89 1.16 40.99
CA ALA A 99 -2.40 0.92 39.64
C ALA A 99 -0.98 1.48 39.45
N ALA A 100 -0.08 0.65 38.91
CA ALA A 100 1.26 1.02 38.49
C ALA A 100 1.36 1.28 36.98
N THR A 101 0.51 0.63 36.17
CA THR A 101 0.44 0.83 34.71
C THR A 101 -0.99 0.94 34.21
N LEU A 102 -1.14 1.60 33.06
CA LEU A 102 -2.41 1.83 32.37
C LEU A 102 -2.24 1.50 30.88
N SER A 103 -3.14 0.71 30.30
CA SER A 103 -3.28 0.52 28.85
C SER A 103 -4.64 1.03 28.38
N ALA A 104 -4.83 1.15 27.06
CA ALA A 104 -6.12 1.55 26.50
C ALA A 104 -6.49 0.78 25.23
N VAL A 105 -7.80 0.67 25.01
CA VAL A 105 -8.38 0.43 23.70
C VAL A 105 -9.22 1.64 23.35
N ALA A 106 -8.93 2.28 22.22
CA ALA A 106 -9.69 3.39 21.67
C ALA A 106 -10.61 2.92 20.54
N GLU A 107 -11.85 3.44 20.54
CA GLU A 107 -12.77 3.39 19.41
C GLU A 107 -13.06 4.84 18.98
N LEU A 108 -12.69 5.18 17.74
CA LEU A 108 -12.88 6.51 17.18
C LEU A 108 -13.91 6.45 16.04
N THR A 109 -15.02 7.16 16.21
CA THR A 109 -15.96 7.42 15.11
C THR A 109 -15.40 8.52 14.24
N VAL A 110 -15.25 8.25 12.94
CA VAL A 110 -14.74 9.19 11.94
C VAL A 110 -15.81 9.46 10.90
N ARG A 111 -16.21 10.72 10.79
CA ARG A 111 -17.21 11.21 9.84
C ARG A 111 -16.57 11.46 8.49
N ASN A 112 -17.13 10.84 7.46
CA ASN A 112 -16.72 11.01 6.07
C ASN A 112 -17.81 11.80 5.35
N THR A 113 -17.47 12.93 4.74
CA THR A 113 -18.42 13.75 3.96
C THR A 113 -17.94 13.89 2.52
N VAL A 114 -18.88 14.00 1.56
CA VAL A 114 -18.59 14.44 0.18
C VAL A 114 -19.83 15.11 -0.41
N GLY A 115 -19.73 16.41 -0.71
CA GLY A 115 -20.90 17.22 -1.05
C GLY A 115 -21.93 17.18 0.09
N GLU A 116 -23.19 16.83 -0.24
CA GLU A 116 -24.28 16.66 0.75
C GLU A 116 -24.29 15.27 1.40
N HIS A 117 -23.45 14.32 0.96
CA HIS A 117 -23.42 12.96 1.50
C HIS A 117 -22.53 12.87 2.74
N THR A 118 -22.99 12.15 3.76
CA THR A 118 -22.26 11.90 5.01
C THR A 118 -22.39 10.43 5.41
N ALA A 119 -21.30 9.82 5.86
CA ALA A 119 -21.27 8.47 6.43
C ALA A 119 -20.20 8.37 7.53
N ASP A 120 -20.58 7.82 8.69
CA ASP A 120 -19.66 7.60 9.80
C ASP A 120 -19.01 6.21 9.67
N ALA A 121 -17.69 6.13 9.87
CA ALA A 121 -16.91 4.89 9.97
C ALA A 121 -16.41 4.73 11.42
N SER A 122 -16.33 3.51 11.94
CA SER A 122 -15.74 3.25 13.26
C SER A 122 -14.35 2.65 13.13
N TRP A 123 -13.35 3.33 13.69
CA TRP A 123 -11.99 2.85 13.87
C TRP A 123 -11.91 2.17 15.23
N GLN A 124 -12.10 0.86 15.25
CA GLN A 124 -12.18 0.04 16.46
C GLN A 124 -10.84 -0.65 16.75
N GLN A 125 -10.67 -1.12 17.99
CA GLN A 125 -9.52 -1.94 18.41
C GLN A 125 -8.16 -1.25 18.20
N LEU A 126 -8.10 0.08 18.36
CA LEU A 126 -6.83 0.80 18.42
C LEU A 126 -6.23 0.56 19.81
N GLU A 127 -5.14 -0.20 19.89
CA GLU A 127 -4.54 -0.63 21.16
C GLU A 127 -3.37 0.27 21.54
N ALA A 128 -3.40 0.80 22.77
CA ALA A 128 -2.26 1.44 23.42
C ALA A 128 -1.63 0.46 24.42
N PRO A 129 -0.32 0.17 24.33
CA PRO A 129 0.35 -0.72 25.28
C PRO A 129 0.35 -0.15 26.70
N ALA A 130 0.56 -1.00 27.70
CA ALA A 130 0.63 -0.56 29.10
C ALA A 130 1.83 0.38 29.34
N VAL A 131 1.56 1.57 29.83
CA VAL A 131 2.57 2.59 30.20
C VAL A 131 2.57 2.83 31.71
N PRO A 132 3.71 3.17 32.33
CA PRO A 132 3.79 3.45 33.76
C PRO A 132 3.03 4.73 34.14
N LEU A 133 2.35 4.68 35.28
CA LEU A 133 1.74 5.86 35.90
C LEU A 133 2.78 6.63 36.73
N PRO A 134 2.74 7.97 36.76
CA PRO A 134 3.67 8.77 37.55
C PRO A 134 3.43 8.59 39.06
N PRO A 135 4.48 8.38 39.88
CA PRO A 135 4.36 8.13 41.32
C PRO A 135 3.79 9.34 42.06
N GLU A 136 3.04 9.12 43.14
CA GLU A 136 2.43 10.19 43.93
C GLU A 136 3.46 11.21 44.43
N GLY A 137 3.25 12.49 44.11
CA GLY A 137 4.03 13.61 44.64
C GLY A 137 5.20 14.11 43.78
N GLU A 138 5.56 13.43 42.68
CA GLU A 138 6.61 13.90 41.76
C GLU A 138 6.03 14.44 40.43
N GLY A 139 6.43 15.66 40.04
CA GLY A 139 6.11 16.29 38.74
C GLY A 139 4.71 16.91 38.59
N GLU A 140 4.49 17.63 37.50
CA GLU A 140 3.14 18.03 37.02
C GLU A 140 2.65 17.16 35.85
N ASP A 141 3.49 16.22 35.41
CA ASP A 141 3.34 15.53 34.13
C ASP A 141 2.19 14.51 34.13
N GLY A 142 1.45 14.49 33.01
CA GLY A 142 0.42 13.49 32.70
C GLY A 142 0.99 12.28 31.97
N VAL A 143 0.10 11.51 31.34
CA VAL A 143 0.46 10.34 30.53
C VAL A 143 -0.15 10.47 29.14
N VAL A 144 0.61 10.11 28.10
CA VAL A 144 0.10 9.97 26.72
C VAL A 144 -0.06 8.47 26.41
N LEU A 145 -1.24 8.10 25.95
CA LEU A 145 -1.58 6.75 25.51
C LEU A 145 -1.70 6.75 23.98
N THR A 146 -0.67 6.23 23.30
CA THR A 146 -0.64 6.09 21.84
C THR A 146 -1.34 4.80 21.42
N ALA A 147 -2.59 4.92 20.98
CA ALA A 147 -3.37 3.79 20.47
C ALA A 147 -3.16 3.63 18.96
N THR A 148 -2.84 2.41 18.50
CA THR A 148 -2.59 2.10 17.08
C THR A 148 -3.31 0.81 16.65
N GLY A 149 -3.64 0.69 15.36
CA GLY A 149 -4.33 -0.49 14.83
C GLY A 149 -4.75 -0.33 13.37
N ASP A 150 -5.16 -1.43 12.74
CA ASP A 150 -5.75 -1.42 11.40
C ASP A 150 -7.15 -0.80 11.43
N VAL A 151 -7.46 0.09 10.48
CA VAL A 151 -8.77 0.76 10.38
C VAL A 151 -9.52 0.37 9.09
N PRO A 152 -10.87 0.44 9.07
CA PRO A 152 -11.63 0.15 7.87
C PRO A 152 -11.31 1.12 6.72
N THR A 153 -11.43 0.61 5.50
CA THR A 153 -11.31 1.41 4.28
C THR A 153 -12.55 2.26 4.03
N VAL A 154 -12.38 3.44 3.43
CA VAL A 154 -13.46 4.34 3.00
C VAL A 154 -13.48 4.47 1.48
N ALA A 155 -14.67 4.58 0.89
CA ALA A 155 -14.84 4.89 -0.53
C ALA A 155 -15.93 5.97 -0.69
N PHE A 156 -15.72 6.90 -1.62
CA PHE A 156 -16.64 8.01 -1.86
C PHE A 156 -17.44 7.76 -3.15
N GLY A 157 -18.75 7.57 -3.04
CA GLY A 157 -19.65 7.27 -4.17
C GLY A 157 -20.05 8.47 -5.04
N SER A 158 -19.49 9.65 -4.79
CA SER A 158 -19.77 10.89 -5.53
C SER A 158 -18.49 11.72 -5.71
N PRO A 159 -18.32 12.43 -6.84
CA PRO A 159 -17.23 13.37 -7.03
C PRO A 159 -17.36 14.58 -6.10
N GLY A 160 -16.24 15.27 -5.85
CA GLY A 160 -16.19 16.51 -5.08
C GLY A 160 -15.08 16.52 -4.04
N ARG A 161 -15.06 17.57 -3.21
CA ARG A 161 -14.14 17.62 -2.07
C ARG A 161 -14.75 16.82 -0.92
N ALA A 162 -14.12 15.70 -0.60
CA ALA A 162 -14.43 14.92 0.57
C ALA A 162 -13.66 15.42 1.80
N THR A 163 -14.20 15.19 2.99
CA THR A 163 -13.50 15.38 4.27
C THR A 163 -13.60 14.13 5.13
N ILE A 164 -12.58 13.90 5.94
CA ILE A 164 -12.51 12.86 6.96
C ILE A 164 -12.29 13.59 8.29
N ALA A 165 -13.23 13.50 9.22
CA ALA A 165 -13.24 14.27 10.46
C ALA A 165 -13.50 13.39 11.69
N PRO A 166 -12.62 13.34 12.69
CA PRO A 166 -12.88 12.63 13.93
C PRO A 166 -14.08 13.25 14.68
N ALA A 167 -14.99 12.40 15.15
CA ALA A 167 -16.26 12.80 15.74
C ALA A 167 -16.34 12.38 17.21
N ALA A 168 -16.84 11.16 17.49
CA ALA A 168 -16.97 10.62 18.86
C ALA A 168 -15.79 9.70 19.21
N LEU A 169 -15.40 9.69 20.47
CA LEU A 169 -14.31 8.84 20.99
C LEU A 169 -14.82 8.03 22.18
N SER A 170 -14.57 6.73 22.19
CA SER A 170 -14.74 5.86 23.35
C SER A 170 -13.38 5.30 23.76
N LEU A 171 -13.09 5.32 25.06
CA LEU A 171 -11.85 4.80 25.63
C LEU A 171 -12.19 3.73 26.67
N THR A 172 -11.64 2.53 26.51
CA THR A 172 -11.61 1.51 27.58
C THR A 172 -10.20 1.47 28.13
N LEU A 173 -10.04 1.89 29.38
CA LEU A 173 -8.78 1.99 30.10
C LEU A 173 -8.64 0.80 31.04
N ALA A 174 -7.57 0.01 30.90
CA ALA A 174 -7.29 -1.14 31.77
C ALA A 174 -6.09 -0.86 32.67
N SER A 175 -6.25 -1.07 33.97
CA SER A 175 -5.25 -0.70 34.99
C SER A 175 -4.71 -1.92 35.75
N PHE A 176 -3.39 -1.96 35.91
CA PHE A 176 -2.66 -3.08 36.51
C PHE A 176 -1.77 -2.62 37.66
N THR A 177 -1.67 -3.43 38.71
CA THR A 177 -0.77 -3.22 39.85
C THR A 177 0.71 -3.46 39.48
N GLU A 178 1.64 -3.20 40.40
CA GLU A 178 3.08 -3.41 40.21
C GLU A 178 3.42 -4.88 39.85
N ASP A 179 2.70 -5.85 40.42
CA ASP A 179 2.81 -7.29 40.11
C ASP A 179 2.19 -7.68 38.74
N GLY A 180 1.63 -6.72 37.99
CA GLY A 180 0.97 -6.95 36.70
C GLY A 180 -0.44 -7.55 36.79
N ALA A 181 -1.03 -7.62 37.99
CA ALA A 181 -2.40 -8.09 38.18
C ALA A 181 -3.41 -6.96 37.86
N PRO A 182 -4.57 -7.25 37.24
CA PRO A 182 -5.62 -6.24 37.07
C PRO A 182 -6.11 -5.69 38.41
N THR A 183 -6.39 -4.39 38.43
CA THR A 183 -7.02 -3.70 39.57
C THR A 183 -8.49 -4.12 39.76
N THR A 184 -9.17 -3.60 40.79
CA THR A 184 -10.61 -3.84 41.00
C THR A 184 -11.36 -2.52 41.13
N PRO A 185 -12.17 -2.09 40.14
CA PRO A 185 -12.45 -2.76 38.87
C PRO A 185 -11.22 -2.86 37.94
N PRO A 186 -11.17 -3.83 37.02
CA PRO A 186 -10.02 -4.04 36.13
C PRO A 186 -9.96 -3.05 34.95
N GLU A 187 -11.10 -2.47 34.60
CA GLU A 187 -11.27 -1.59 33.44
C GLU A 187 -12.26 -0.45 33.74
N LEU A 188 -12.10 0.67 33.02
CA LEU A 188 -13.00 1.82 33.01
C LEU A 188 -13.25 2.25 31.56
N THR A 189 -14.51 2.20 31.12
CA THR A 189 -14.92 2.76 29.83
C THR A 189 -15.49 4.17 30.01
N VAL A 190 -14.98 5.13 29.24
CA VAL A 190 -15.51 6.49 29.13
C VAL A 190 -15.84 6.84 27.69
N VAL A 191 -17.03 7.40 27.46
CA VAL A 191 -17.44 7.94 26.16
C VAL A 191 -17.22 9.45 26.19
N CYS A 192 -16.31 9.94 25.36
CA CYS A 192 -15.86 11.32 25.34
C CYS A 192 -16.54 12.10 24.21
N GLU A 193 -17.03 13.30 24.54
CA GLU A 193 -17.65 14.22 23.58
C GLU A 193 -16.66 15.31 23.17
N ARG A 194 -16.82 15.88 21.97
CA ARG A 194 -15.97 16.99 21.52
C ARG A 194 -16.20 18.21 22.43
N ALA A 195 -15.12 18.84 22.90
CA ALA A 195 -15.22 19.99 23.80
C ALA A 195 -15.55 21.32 23.08
N ASP A 196 -15.58 21.30 21.75
CA ASP A 196 -15.93 22.41 20.87
C ASP A 196 -16.63 21.90 19.60
N ASP A 197 -17.54 22.71 19.05
CA ASP A 197 -18.28 22.43 17.81
C ASP A 197 -17.47 22.78 16.54
N GLU A 198 -16.16 23.03 16.67
CA GLU A 198 -15.31 23.38 15.52
C GLU A 198 -14.99 22.12 14.69
N GLU A 199 -15.45 22.13 13.43
CA GLU A 199 -15.19 21.07 12.48
C GLU A 199 -13.76 21.17 11.93
N ARG A 200 -12.85 20.44 12.57
CA ARG A 200 -11.45 20.30 12.17
C ARG A 200 -11.23 18.90 11.55
N PRO A 201 -11.31 18.76 10.21
CA PRO A 201 -11.10 17.47 9.57
C PRO A 201 -9.64 17.05 9.66
N LEU A 202 -9.42 15.76 9.86
CA LEU A 202 -8.12 15.10 9.74
C LEU A 202 -7.55 15.27 8.33
N ALA A 203 -8.37 14.99 7.31
CA ALA A 203 -7.95 15.12 5.91
C ALA A 203 -9.02 15.71 5.01
N ARG A 204 -8.58 16.30 3.90
CA ARG A 204 -9.42 16.73 2.76
C ARG A 204 -8.93 16.01 1.52
N ILE A 205 -9.84 15.34 0.81
CA ILE A 205 -9.53 14.47 -0.33
C ILE A 205 -10.32 14.95 -1.54
N THR A 206 -9.67 15.11 -2.69
CA THR A 206 -10.36 15.48 -3.94
C THR A 206 -10.82 14.23 -4.68
N VAL A 207 -12.13 13.95 -4.68
CA VAL A 207 -12.76 12.80 -5.35
C VAL A 207 -13.12 13.20 -6.79
N ARG A 208 -12.66 12.42 -7.77
CA ARG A 208 -12.87 12.67 -9.22
C ARG A 208 -13.87 11.69 -9.83
N ASP A 209 -14.64 12.13 -10.82
CA ASP A 209 -15.60 11.29 -11.54
C ASP A 209 -14.97 10.11 -12.29
N SER A 210 -15.72 9.01 -12.39
CA SER A 210 -15.32 7.77 -13.08
C SER A 210 -15.73 7.74 -14.56
N ALA A 211 -16.51 8.71 -15.05
CA ALA A 211 -17.11 8.70 -16.39
C ALA A 211 -16.29 9.47 -17.43
N GLY A 212 -15.66 8.75 -18.37
CA GLY A 212 -15.02 9.33 -19.55
C GLY A 212 -16.04 9.71 -20.65
N PRO A 213 -15.77 10.73 -21.49
CA PRO A 213 -16.66 11.09 -22.61
C PRO A 213 -16.63 10.03 -23.71
N THR A 214 -17.79 9.62 -24.21
CA THR A 214 -17.95 8.67 -25.33
C THR A 214 -18.26 9.40 -26.64
N THR A 215 -17.44 9.23 -27.68
CA THR A 215 -17.74 9.63 -29.09
C THR A 215 -16.85 8.78 -30.05
N PRO A 216 -17.35 8.33 -31.23
CA PRO A 216 -16.78 7.15 -31.91
C PRO A 216 -15.69 7.45 -32.96
N ALA A 217 -14.96 6.39 -33.35
CA ALA A 217 -13.84 6.42 -34.29
C ALA A 217 -14.26 6.45 -35.79
N PRO A 218 -13.44 7.05 -36.68
CA PRO A 218 -13.60 6.97 -38.13
C PRO A 218 -12.84 5.78 -38.76
N THR A 219 -13.35 5.30 -39.90
CA THR A 219 -12.81 4.18 -40.70
C THR A 219 -11.69 4.63 -41.65
N PRO A 220 -10.67 3.79 -41.95
CA PRO A 220 -9.65 4.10 -42.95
C PRO A 220 -10.05 3.64 -44.37
N ASP A 221 -9.76 4.46 -45.38
CA ASP A 221 -9.80 4.12 -46.81
C ASP A 221 -8.39 4.25 -47.42
N ALA A 222 -8.04 3.30 -48.29
CA ALA A 222 -6.84 3.23 -49.15
C ALA A 222 -7.24 2.43 -50.43
N PRO A 223 -6.57 2.51 -51.60
CA PRO A 223 -5.10 2.53 -51.83
C PRO A 223 -4.67 3.69 -52.79
N ASP A 224 -3.57 3.73 -53.58
CA ASP A 224 -2.69 2.68 -54.12
C ASP A 224 -1.29 3.17 -54.60
N THR A 225 -0.51 2.18 -55.07
CA THR A 225 0.83 2.01 -55.69
C THR A 225 1.18 2.86 -56.96
N PRO A 226 2.39 2.74 -57.59
CA PRO A 226 3.53 1.80 -57.39
C PRO A 226 4.97 2.38 -57.32
N VAL A 227 5.93 1.47 -57.09
CA VAL A 227 7.41 1.66 -56.99
C VAL A 227 8.13 1.11 -58.25
N PRO A 228 9.29 1.68 -58.63
CA PRO A 228 10.53 0.89 -58.75
C PRO A 228 11.75 1.64 -58.15
N GLY A 229 12.81 1.03 -57.60
CA GLY A 229 13.14 -0.39 -57.43
C GLY A 229 14.60 -0.64 -57.86
N GLU A 230 15.48 -1.05 -56.94
CA GLU A 230 16.79 -1.68 -57.27
C GLU A 230 17.35 -2.44 -56.06
N ASP A 231 18.11 -3.50 -56.33
CA ASP A 231 18.52 -4.52 -55.37
C ASP A 231 19.75 -4.12 -54.53
N ASP A 232 19.70 -4.41 -53.23
CA ASP A 232 20.89 -4.79 -52.46
C ASP A 232 20.53 -5.91 -51.48
N ALA A 233 21.20 -7.05 -51.60
CA ALA A 233 20.85 -8.27 -50.89
C ALA A 233 21.35 -8.24 -49.43
N ALA A 234 20.58 -7.62 -48.55
CA ALA A 234 20.77 -7.73 -47.12
C ALA A 234 20.35 -9.13 -46.61
N GLU A 235 21.24 -9.75 -45.84
CA GLU A 235 21.00 -11.01 -45.11
C GLU A 235 19.76 -10.83 -44.18
N PRO A 236 18.85 -11.82 -44.09
CA PRO A 236 17.65 -11.66 -43.26
C PRO A 236 18.06 -11.38 -41.80
N PRO A 237 17.43 -10.41 -41.12
CA PRO A 237 17.78 -10.11 -39.74
C PRO A 237 17.64 -11.36 -38.90
N ALA A 238 18.71 -11.69 -38.15
CA ALA A 238 18.69 -12.79 -37.22
C ALA A 238 17.47 -12.65 -36.31
N LYS A 239 16.80 -13.78 -36.03
CA LYS A 239 15.74 -13.81 -35.00
C LYS A 239 16.34 -13.20 -33.73
N PRO A 240 15.64 -12.29 -33.02
CA PRO A 240 16.14 -11.81 -31.74
C PRO A 240 16.31 -13.02 -30.82
N ASP A 241 17.56 -13.33 -30.50
CA ASP A 241 17.88 -14.43 -29.60
C ASP A 241 17.23 -14.17 -28.24
N ARG A 242 16.64 -15.20 -27.66
CA ARG A 242 16.07 -15.08 -26.31
C ARG A 242 17.20 -14.71 -25.35
N PRO A 243 17.03 -13.68 -24.50
CA PRO A 243 18.10 -13.25 -23.62
C PRO A 243 18.53 -14.35 -22.65
N ALA A 244 19.77 -14.25 -22.16
CA ALA A 244 20.34 -15.26 -21.28
C ALA A 244 19.56 -15.34 -19.95
N PRO A 245 19.34 -16.54 -19.38
CA PRO A 245 18.59 -16.68 -18.14
C PRO A 245 19.40 -16.20 -16.94
N GLY A 246 18.84 -15.24 -16.20
CA GLY A 246 19.39 -14.72 -14.95
C GLY A 246 20.26 -13.46 -15.10
N LEU A 247 20.27 -12.63 -14.06
CA LEU A 247 21.30 -11.61 -13.86
C LEU A 247 22.59 -12.24 -13.36
N ASP A 248 23.70 -11.50 -13.48
CA ASP A 248 24.94 -11.82 -12.78
C ASP A 248 24.73 -11.80 -11.26
N PRO A 249 25.31 -12.72 -10.46
CA PRO A 249 25.08 -12.79 -9.01
C PRO A 249 25.46 -11.52 -8.23
N ASP A 250 26.44 -10.75 -8.69
CA ASP A 250 26.81 -9.46 -8.07
C ASP A 250 25.98 -8.29 -8.63
N ALA A 251 25.18 -8.49 -9.67
CA ALA A 251 24.32 -7.43 -10.22
C ALA A 251 23.26 -7.00 -9.20
N HIS A 252 22.60 -7.94 -8.50
CA HIS A 252 21.55 -7.61 -7.52
C HIS A 252 22.05 -6.58 -6.49
N ARG A 253 23.21 -6.83 -5.87
CA ARG A 253 23.83 -5.88 -4.93
C ARG A 253 24.08 -4.52 -5.56
N ARG A 254 24.54 -4.46 -6.81
CA ARG A 254 24.75 -3.17 -7.52
C ARG A 254 23.45 -2.44 -7.82
N ILE A 255 22.33 -3.16 -8.01
CA ILE A 255 21.01 -2.55 -8.16
C ILE A 255 20.56 -1.97 -6.82
N ASP A 256 20.74 -2.72 -5.72
CA ASP A 256 20.47 -2.25 -4.36
C ASP A 256 21.33 -1.01 -4.03
N ASP A 257 22.66 -1.06 -4.25
CA ASP A 257 23.62 0.04 -4.02
C ASP A 257 23.23 1.31 -4.83
N LEU A 258 22.81 1.16 -6.09
CA LEU A 258 22.34 2.28 -6.93
C LEU A 258 20.99 2.85 -6.47
N THR A 259 20.15 2.01 -5.86
CA THR A 259 18.85 2.41 -5.31
C THR A 259 19.03 3.18 -4.00
N GLU A 260 19.98 2.78 -3.15
CA GLU A 260 20.34 3.51 -1.94
C GLU A 260 20.96 4.88 -2.28
N ALA A 261 21.89 4.93 -3.23
CA ALA A 261 22.49 6.18 -3.71
C ALA A 261 21.48 7.17 -4.35
N ARG A 262 20.35 6.68 -4.89
CA ARG A 262 19.21 7.51 -5.32
C ARG A 262 18.52 8.16 -4.13
N LEU A 263 18.26 7.40 -3.06
CA LEU A 263 17.54 7.92 -1.89
C LEU A 263 18.31 9.09 -1.25
N GLU A 264 19.65 9.00 -1.18
CA GLU A 264 20.50 10.10 -0.73
C GLU A 264 20.47 11.33 -1.67
N ALA A 265 20.27 11.13 -2.98
CA ALA A 265 20.23 12.21 -3.96
C ALA A 265 18.87 12.96 -3.99
N LEU A 266 17.82 12.40 -3.39
CA LEU A 266 16.49 13.03 -3.31
C LEU A 266 16.38 14.08 -2.18
N ASP A 267 17.41 14.23 -1.34
CA ASP A 267 17.52 15.28 -0.31
C ASP A 267 18.02 16.65 -0.85
N ASP A 268 18.19 16.82 -2.18
CA ASP A 268 18.59 18.09 -2.80
C ASP A 268 17.39 19.08 -2.94
N PRO A 269 17.45 20.30 -2.37
CA PRO A 269 16.30 21.20 -2.26
C PRO A 269 15.84 21.90 -3.56
N ASP A 270 16.50 21.76 -4.71
CA ASP A 270 16.00 22.29 -6.00
C ASP A 270 16.50 21.46 -7.22
N PRO A 271 15.82 20.34 -7.56
CA PRO A 271 16.18 19.52 -8.71
C PRO A 271 15.74 20.10 -10.06
N GLY A 272 15.04 21.25 -10.11
CA GLY A 272 14.45 21.77 -11.34
C GLY A 272 13.21 21.00 -11.81
N SER A 273 12.93 20.98 -13.13
CA SER A 273 11.62 20.58 -13.68
C SER A 273 11.40 19.06 -13.83
N CYS A 274 11.85 18.26 -12.85
CA CYS A 274 11.59 16.83 -12.74
C CYS A 274 11.15 16.50 -11.30
N PRO A 275 10.39 15.43 -11.05
CA PRO A 275 9.97 14.38 -12.00
C PRO A 275 8.85 14.81 -12.97
N ILE A 276 8.78 14.14 -14.12
CA ILE A 276 7.68 14.29 -15.09
C ILE A 276 6.82 13.02 -15.06
N GLU A 277 5.58 13.14 -14.60
CA GLU A 277 4.59 12.07 -14.73
C GLU A 277 3.95 12.12 -16.13
N ILE A 278 4.06 11.00 -16.87
CA ILE A 278 3.49 10.86 -18.20
C ILE A 278 1.99 10.52 -18.07
N PRO A 279 1.09 11.24 -18.76
CA PRO A 279 -0.35 10.96 -18.72
C PRO A 279 -0.64 9.49 -19.07
N PRO A 280 -1.35 8.73 -18.20
CA PRO A 280 -1.56 7.30 -18.41
C PRO A 280 -2.23 6.98 -19.76
N GLU A 281 -3.08 7.85 -20.30
CA GLU A 281 -3.70 7.70 -21.62
C GLU A 281 -2.71 7.60 -22.81
N TRP A 282 -1.43 7.96 -22.62
CA TRP A 282 -0.40 7.86 -23.67
C TRP A 282 0.40 6.55 -23.63
N VAL A 283 0.45 5.89 -22.46
CA VAL A 283 1.36 4.76 -22.19
C VAL A 283 0.68 3.53 -21.61
N MET A 284 -0.52 3.67 -21.04
CA MET A 284 -1.28 2.56 -20.46
C MET A 284 -1.71 1.59 -21.55
N THR A 285 -1.49 0.31 -21.31
CA THR A 285 -1.94 -0.75 -22.20
C THR A 285 -2.32 -1.99 -21.39
N THR A 286 -3.03 -2.92 -22.00
CA THR A 286 -3.38 -4.19 -21.37
C THR A 286 -2.51 -5.30 -21.94
N ALA A 287 -2.24 -6.29 -21.10
CA ALA A 287 -1.51 -7.49 -21.48
C ALA A 287 -2.01 -8.71 -20.72
N GLU A 288 -1.67 -9.89 -21.23
CA GLU A 288 -2.02 -11.16 -20.63
C GLU A 288 -0.78 -12.06 -20.54
N THR A 289 -0.65 -12.84 -19.47
CA THR A 289 0.47 -13.77 -19.29
C THR A 289 0.08 -14.92 -18.35
N TYR A 290 1.01 -15.85 -18.14
CA TYR A 290 0.93 -16.83 -17.07
C TYR A 290 2.13 -16.70 -16.12
N ALA A 291 1.92 -17.01 -14.85
CA ALA A 291 2.98 -17.26 -13.88
C ALA A 291 2.82 -18.64 -13.23
N ALA A 292 3.93 -19.34 -12.97
CA ALA A 292 3.93 -20.63 -12.30
C ALA A 292 5.15 -20.73 -11.37
N GLY A 293 5.03 -21.43 -10.24
CA GLY A 293 6.10 -21.48 -9.27
C GLY A 293 5.88 -22.46 -8.13
N TYR A 294 6.55 -22.21 -7.01
CA TYR A 294 6.39 -22.95 -5.77
C TYR A 294 6.39 -21.99 -4.56
N ALA A 295 5.62 -22.34 -3.54
CA ALA A 295 5.65 -21.69 -2.23
C ALA A 295 5.90 -22.73 -1.13
N ASN A 296 6.80 -22.39 -0.23
CA ASN A 296 7.17 -23.23 0.91
C ASN A 296 6.08 -23.15 2.00
N ALA A 297 5.94 -24.25 2.74
CA ALA A 297 5.26 -24.29 4.03
C ALA A 297 6.33 -24.69 5.07
N VAL A 298 6.98 -23.70 5.71
CA VAL A 298 8.22 -23.90 6.49
C VAL A 298 8.05 -24.96 7.58
N LYS A 299 6.94 -24.93 8.32
CA LYS A 299 6.63 -25.89 9.39
C LYS A 299 6.38 -27.33 8.90
N LEU A 300 6.17 -27.52 7.60
CA LEU A 300 5.90 -28.80 6.96
C LEU A 300 7.10 -29.35 6.17
N ASP A 301 8.24 -28.63 6.18
CA ASP A 301 9.47 -28.97 5.45
C ASP A 301 9.22 -29.36 3.98
N GLY A 302 8.45 -28.53 3.28
CA GLY A 302 8.08 -28.80 1.89
C GLY A 302 7.51 -27.60 1.16
N ALA A 303 7.19 -27.79 -0.12
CA ALA A 303 6.63 -26.76 -0.99
C ALA A 303 5.40 -27.26 -1.76
N ALA A 304 4.41 -26.40 -1.92
CA ALA A 304 3.30 -26.59 -2.85
C ALA A 304 3.65 -25.92 -4.20
N ALA A 305 3.21 -26.52 -5.31
CA ALA A 305 3.23 -25.83 -6.59
C ALA A 305 2.20 -24.68 -6.59
N LEU A 306 2.45 -23.66 -7.40
CA LEU A 306 1.53 -22.55 -7.67
C LEU A 306 1.31 -22.42 -9.18
N GLY A 307 0.05 -22.33 -9.59
CA GLY A 307 -0.31 -22.12 -10.98
C GLY A 307 -0.25 -23.38 -11.87
N PRO A 308 -0.16 -23.22 -13.20
CA PRO A 308 0.04 -21.95 -13.92
C PRO A 308 -1.18 -21.03 -13.81
N ALA A 309 -0.98 -19.89 -13.17
CA ALA A 309 -2.00 -18.87 -12.97
C ALA A 309 -2.04 -17.95 -14.18
N PHE A 310 -3.20 -17.81 -14.79
CA PHE A 310 -3.45 -16.82 -15.83
C PHE A 310 -3.57 -15.44 -15.18
N MET A 311 -2.98 -14.43 -15.81
CA MET A 311 -2.89 -13.08 -15.28
C MET A 311 -3.28 -12.05 -16.33
N LYS A 312 -4.21 -11.17 -15.95
CA LYS A 312 -4.57 -9.96 -16.69
C LYS A 312 -3.75 -8.80 -16.12
N VAL A 313 -3.07 -8.07 -16.97
CA VAL A 313 -2.12 -7.02 -16.60
C VAL A 313 -2.56 -5.70 -17.21
N VAL A 314 -2.61 -4.65 -16.39
CA VAL A 314 -2.73 -3.26 -16.88
C VAL A 314 -1.38 -2.59 -16.66
N LEU A 315 -0.63 -2.44 -17.75
CA LEU A 315 0.69 -1.84 -17.77
C LEU A 315 0.61 -0.32 -17.70
N ASN A 316 1.62 0.29 -17.08
CA ASN A 316 1.82 1.75 -17.06
C ASN A 316 0.59 2.52 -16.54
N LYS A 317 -0.06 2.01 -15.48
CA LYS A 317 -1.10 2.72 -14.72
C LYS A 317 -0.59 4.06 -14.19
N ARG A 318 0.69 4.10 -13.82
CA ARG A 318 1.47 5.30 -13.56
C ARG A 318 2.83 5.15 -14.24
N TYR A 319 3.36 6.21 -14.81
CA TYR A 319 4.69 6.23 -15.43
C TYR A 319 5.34 7.58 -15.12
N ILE A 320 6.43 7.57 -14.37
CA ILE A 320 7.20 8.74 -13.99
C ILE A 320 8.57 8.64 -14.65
N ASN A 321 8.97 9.69 -15.35
CA ASN A 321 10.34 9.86 -15.82
C ASN A 321 10.99 10.98 -15.00
N ASP A 322 11.98 10.62 -14.20
CA ASP A 322 12.76 11.54 -13.40
C ASP A 322 14.17 11.64 -13.99
N SER A 323 14.36 12.57 -14.94
CA SER A 323 15.68 12.77 -15.54
C SER A 323 16.70 13.43 -14.61
N CYS A 324 16.30 13.97 -13.45
CA CYS A 324 17.22 14.57 -12.50
C CYS A 324 17.89 13.51 -11.63
N ALA A 325 17.10 12.58 -11.07
CA ALA A 325 17.66 11.39 -10.43
C ALA A 325 18.06 10.28 -11.42
N SER A 326 17.76 10.47 -12.71
CA SER A 326 17.97 9.50 -13.79
C SER A 326 17.29 8.16 -13.55
N THR A 327 15.96 8.19 -13.39
CA THR A 327 15.15 6.98 -13.17
C THR A 327 13.81 7.01 -13.89
N VAL A 328 13.23 5.82 -14.06
CA VAL A 328 11.84 5.65 -14.44
C VAL A 328 11.13 4.80 -13.38
N ASP A 329 10.00 5.30 -12.90
CA ASP A 329 9.14 4.60 -11.94
C ASP A 329 7.80 4.27 -12.63
N VAL A 330 7.51 2.98 -12.78
CA VAL A 330 6.29 2.48 -13.42
C VAL A 330 5.45 1.73 -12.39
N THR A 331 4.16 2.05 -12.33
CA THR A 331 3.17 1.23 -11.62
C THR A 331 2.30 0.51 -12.63
N SER A 332 2.13 -0.80 -12.47
CA SER A 332 1.21 -1.65 -13.23
C SER A 332 0.33 -2.45 -12.27
N GLU A 333 -0.78 -2.97 -12.75
CA GLU A 333 -1.73 -3.78 -11.97
C GLU A 333 -1.88 -5.18 -12.56
N VAL A 334 -2.07 -6.18 -11.69
CA VAL A 334 -2.23 -7.59 -12.07
C VAL A 334 -3.43 -8.21 -11.36
N GLU A 335 -4.29 -8.87 -12.12
CA GLU A 335 -5.35 -9.73 -11.60
C GLU A 335 -5.13 -11.18 -12.03
N PHE A 336 -5.15 -12.08 -11.06
CA PHE A 336 -5.24 -13.52 -11.35
C PHE A 336 -6.65 -13.83 -11.86
N GLU A 337 -6.78 -14.66 -12.89
CA GLU A 337 -8.09 -15.14 -13.32
C GLU A 337 -8.11 -16.66 -13.50
N TYR A 338 -9.05 -17.31 -12.85
CA TYR A 338 -9.32 -18.72 -13.03
C TYR A 338 -10.82 -18.98 -12.99
N GLN A 339 -11.38 -19.40 -14.12
CA GLN A 339 -12.81 -19.70 -14.28
C GLN A 339 -13.71 -18.50 -13.87
N GLY A 340 -13.31 -17.28 -14.25
CA GLY A 340 -14.05 -16.05 -13.91
C GLY A 340 -13.95 -15.62 -12.44
N LYS A 341 -13.00 -16.16 -11.67
CA LYS A 341 -12.73 -15.75 -10.29
C LYS A 341 -11.32 -15.17 -10.14
N ARG A 342 -11.18 -14.18 -9.26
CA ARG A 342 -9.91 -13.55 -8.87
C ARG A 342 -9.12 -14.47 -7.94
N GLN A 343 -8.48 -15.49 -8.50
CA GLN A 343 -7.76 -16.51 -7.74
C GLN A 343 -6.76 -17.26 -8.61
N LEU A 344 -5.78 -17.92 -7.98
CA LEU A 344 -4.97 -18.93 -8.65
C LEU A 344 -5.80 -20.23 -8.89
N PRO A 345 -5.39 -21.06 -9.87
CA PRO A 345 -5.93 -22.41 -10.01
C PRO A 345 -5.80 -23.22 -8.70
N PRO A 346 -6.84 -23.97 -8.29
CA PRO A 346 -6.73 -24.85 -7.13
C PRO A 346 -5.60 -25.86 -7.31
N THR A 347 -4.67 -25.89 -6.35
CA THR A 347 -3.51 -26.77 -6.41
C THR A 347 -3.50 -27.75 -5.25
N LYS A 348 -3.14 -29.00 -5.56
CA LYS A 348 -3.02 -30.06 -4.57
C LYS A 348 -1.68 -29.92 -3.83
N ALA A 349 -1.75 -29.64 -2.53
CA ALA A 349 -0.60 -29.66 -1.64
C ALA A 349 -0.48 -31.03 -0.96
N THR A 350 0.74 -31.48 -0.66
CA THR A 350 0.98 -32.78 -0.02
C THR A 350 2.24 -32.71 0.83
N PHE A 351 2.11 -33.05 2.11
CA PHE A 351 3.12 -32.81 3.15
C PHE A 351 3.16 -33.93 4.19
N LEU A 352 4.17 -33.91 5.06
CA LEU A 352 4.18 -34.68 6.30
C LEU A 352 3.89 -33.73 7.46
N SER A 353 2.62 -33.64 7.87
CA SER A 353 2.27 -32.87 9.07
C SER A 353 3.00 -33.42 10.29
N TYR A 354 3.63 -32.52 11.04
CA TYR A 354 4.52 -32.82 12.17
C TYR A 354 5.69 -33.77 11.81
N GLY A 355 6.08 -33.87 10.54
CA GLY A 355 7.21 -34.67 10.06
C GLY A 355 6.94 -36.17 9.90
N PHE A 356 5.76 -36.67 10.27
CA PHE A 356 5.44 -38.12 10.18
C PHE A 356 4.07 -38.47 9.63
N MET A 357 3.12 -37.51 9.53
CA MET A 357 1.74 -37.81 9.17
C MET A 357 1.42 -37.32 7.75
N PRO A 358 1.33 -38.21 6.74
CA PRO A 358 0.90 -37.86 5.39
C PRO A 358 -0.41 -37.07 5.38
N THR A 359 -0.33 -35.84 4.90
CA THR A 359 -1.47 -34.95 4.71
C THR A 359 -1.55 -34.46 3.26
N THR A 360 -2.77 -34.22 2.82
CA THR A 360 -3.08 -33.70 1.49
C THR A 360 -4.22 -32.72 1.62
N ALA A 361 -4.18 -31.62 0.88
CA ALA A 361 -5.28 -30.67 0.78
C ALA A 361 -5.33 -30.08 -0.63
N MET A 362 -6.51 -29.69 -1.08
CA MET A 362 -6.66 -28.73 -2.16
C MET A 362 -6.56 -27.32 -1.56
N MET A 363 -5.63 -26.53 -2.07
CA MET A 363 -5.38 -25.15 -1.69
C MET A 363 -5.82 -24.21 -2.80
N VAL A 364 -6.51 -23.13 -2.46
CA VAL A 364 -6.75 -21.99 -3.35
C VAL A 364 -6.20 -20.74 -2.69
N LEU A 365 -5.49 -19.94 -3.46
CA LEU A 365 -5.12 -18.58 -3.12
C LEU A 365 -6.09 -17.64 -3.84
N GLU A 366 -7.03 -17.09 -3.07
CA GLU A 366 -8.05 -16.14 -3.51
C GLU A 366 -7.44 -14.72 -3.44
N GLN A 367 -7.45 -13.96 -4.54
CA GLN A 367 -6.99 -12.57 -4.56
C GLN A 367 -8.10 -11.67 -4.02
N VAL A 368 -7.81 -11.00 -2.92
CA VAL A 368 -8.78 -10.24 -2.12
C VAL A 368 -8.34 -8.78 -2.02
N GLY A 369 -9.29 -7.86 -1.98
CA GLY A 369 -9.00 -6.43 -2.08
C GLY A 369 -8.61 -6.01 -3.52
N PRO A 370 -7.76 -4.99 -3.71
CA PRO A 370 -7.43 -4.42 -5.02
C PRO A 370 -6.70 -5.40 -5.95
N PRO A 371 -6.45 -5.05 -7.23
CA PRO A 371 -5.45 -5.72 -8.06
C PRO A 371 -4.09 -5.78 -7.35
N ALA A 372 -3.27 -6.77 -7.70
CA ALA A 372 -1.90 -6.84 -7.23
C ALA A 372 -1.11 -5.73 -7.91
N VAL A 373 -0.31 -5.00 -7.15
CA VAL A 373 0.45 -3.85 -7.67
C VAL A 373 1.85 -4.33 -8.05
N VAL A 374 2.30 -3.95 -9.24
CA VAL A 374 3.68 -4.12 -9.71
C VAL A 374 4.32 -2.74 -9.75
N GLN A 375 5.25 -2.48 -8.85
CA GLN A 375 6.07 -1.27 -8.80
C GLN A 375 7.42 -1.59 -9.40
N THR A 376 7.74 -0.94 -10.51
CA THR A 376 8.98 -1.13 -11.26
C THR A 376 9.81 0.13 -11.17
N HIS A 377 11.01 0.01 -10.60
CA HIS A 377 12.02 1.05 -10.53
C HIS A 377 13.13 0.74 -11.55
N THR A 378 13.52 1.70 -12.38
CA THR A 378 14.59 1.54 -13.37
C THR A 378 15.58 2.70 -13.28
N VAL A 379 16.88 2.41 -13.20
CA VAL A 379 17.96 3.42 -13.18
C VAL A 379 18.49 3.65 -14.61
N THR A 380 18.41 4.88 -15.10
CA THR A 380 18.62 5.22 -16.53
C THR A 380 19.94 5.91 -16.85
N ASN A 381 20.77 6.25 -15.85
CA ASN A 381 22.13 6.80 -16.06
C ASN A 381 23.20 5.74 -16.36
N THR A 382 22.85 4.45 -16.37
CA THR A 382 23.79 3.35 -16.70
C THR A 382 23.50 2.77 -18.08
N PRO A 383 24.52 2.27 -18.83
CA PRO A 383 24.30 1.66 -20.14
C PRO A 383 23.42 0.41 -20.12
N THR A 384 23.22 -0.22 -18.97
CA THR A 384 22.51 -1.50 -18.82
C THR A 384 21.05 -1.36 -18.40
N TYR A 385 20.65 -0.20 -17.86
CA TYR A 385 19.29 0.07 -17.36
C TYR A 385 18.78 -1.02 -16.39
N PRO A 386 19.41 -1.18 -15.21
CA PRO A 386 18.94 -2.11 -14.19
C PRO A 386 17.54 -1.76 -13.71
N GLU A 387 16.77 -2.80 -13.40
CA GLU A 387 15.38 -2.77 -12.97
C GLU A 387 15.22 -3.56 -11.67
N GLU A 388 14.51 -3.00 -10.69
CA GLU A 388 13.85 -3.78 -9.64
C GLU A 388 12.33 -3.67 -9.83
N SER A 389 11.64 -4.81 -9.78
CA SER A 389 10.17 -4.89 -9.80
C SER A 389 9.65 -5.58 -8.54
N THR A 390 8.90 -4.86 -7.71
CA THR A 390 8.18 -5.40 -6.54
C THR A 390 6.72 -5.64 -6.88
N VAL A 391 6.25 -6.87 -6.69
CA VAL A 391 4.86 -7.32 -6.88
C VAL A 391 4.23 -7.59 -5.52
N THR A 392 3.16 -6.85 -5.18
CA THR A 392 2.43 -6.98 -3.91
C THR A 392 0.99 -7.40 -4.16
N ALA A 393 0.58 -8.55 -3.60
CA ALA A 393 -0.76 -9.09 -3.71
C ALA A 393 -1.36 -9.43 -2.33
N GLN A 394 -2.59 -8.99 -2.06
CA GLN A 394 -3.37 -9.46 -0.90
C GLN A 394 -4.10 -10.77 -1.25
N LEU A 395 -3.82 -11.82 -0.47
CA LEU A 395 -4.31 -13.18 -0.69
C LEU A 395 -5.06 -13.72 0.53
N SER A 396 -6.08 -14.54 0.31
CA SER A 396 -6.70 -15.41 1.31
C SER A 396 -6.46 -16.86 0.90
N MET A 397 -5.90 -17.67 1.80
CA MET A 397 -5.68 -19.09 1.54
C MET A 397 -6.87 -19.89 2.07
N ARG A 398 -7.54 -20.66 1.20
CA ARG A 398 -8.63 -21.56 1.57
C ARG A 398 -8.25 -23.02 1.32
N LEU A 399 -8.60 -23.89 2.26
CA LEU A 399 -8.29 -25.33 2.23
C LEU A 399 -9.58 -26.16 2.12
N TYR A 400 -9.54 -27.24 1.34
CA TYR A 400 -10.64 -28.21 1.23
C TYR A 400 -10.12 -29.56 0.69
N ASP A 401 -10.98 -30.58 0.62
CA ASP A 401 -10.61 -31.98 0.28
C ASP A 401 -9.38 -32.46 1.09
N VAL A 402 -9.37 -32.14 2.38
CA VAL A 402 -8.27 -32.48 3.28
C VAL A 402 -8.31 -33.98 3.58
N LYS A 403 -7.14 -34.63 3.53
CA LYS A 403 -6.96 -36.04 3.84
C LYS A 403 -5.78 -36.21 4.78
N VAL A 404 -5.99 -36.98 5.85
CA VAL A 404 -4.98 -37.37 6.84
C VAL A 404 -4.79 -38.88 6.73
N ASN A 405 -3.57 -39.34 6.44
CA ASN A 405 -3.28 -40.76 6.14
C ASN A 405 -4.20 -41.37 5.06
N GLY A 406 -4.64 -40.55 4.09
CA GLY A 406 -5.60 -40.93 3.05
C GLY A 406 -7.08 -40.92 3.45
N VAL A 407 -7.39 -40.78 4.75
CA VAL A 407 -8.77 -40.66 5.25
C VAL A 407 -9.23 -39.21 5.11
N PRO A 408 -10.40 -38.92 4.51
CA PRO A 408 -10.95 -37.57 4.46
C PRO A 408 -11.18 -36.97 5.84
N LEU A 409 -10.78 -35.72 6.03
CA LEU A 409 -11.09 -34.87 7.18
C LEU A 409 -12.00 -33.75 6.70
N ASP A 410 -13.21 -33.67 7.24
CA ASP A 410 -14.16 -32.62 6.87
C ASP A 410 -13.82 -31.32 7.62
N VAL A 411 -13.26 -30.37 6.86
CA VAL A 411 -12.88 -29.04 7.33
C VAL A 411 -13.98 -27.99 7.11
N GLY A 412 -15.14 -28.38 6.56
CA GLY A 412 -16.20 -27.45 6.23
C GLY A 412 -15.89 -26.55 5.01
N PRO A 413 -16.83 -25.68 4.63
CA PRO A 413 -16.67 -24.81 3.45
C PRO A 413 -15.73 -23.61 3.70
N ASP A 414 -15.59 -23.20 4.96
CA ASP A 414 -15.02 -21.90 5.34
C ASP A 414 -13.59 -21.94 5.85
N CYS A 415 -12.94 -23.11 5.92
CA CYS A 415 -11.57 -23.26 6.41
C CYS A 415 -10.56 -22.43 5.59
N ARG A 416 -10.14 -21.29 6.16
CA ARG A 416 -9.29 -20.30 5.49
C ARG A 416 -8.41 -19.54 6.47
N THR A 417 -7.44 -18.78 5.97
CA THR A 417 -6.70 -17.79 6.78
C THR A 417 -7.65 -16.78 7.41
N GLU A 418 -7.45 -16.47 8.68
CA GLU A 418 -8.37 -15.65 9.49
C GLU A 418 -8.56 -14.23 8.93
N ARG A 419 -7.54 -13.74 8.23
CA ARG A 419 -7.46 -12.46 7.54
C ARG A 419 -6.70 -12.63 6.22
N PRO A 420 -6.81 -11.68 5.28
CA PRO A 420 -5.88 -11.57 4.16
C PRO A 420 -4.43 -11.45 4.63
N PHE A 421 -3.51 -11.90 3.80
CA PHE A 421 -2.08 -11.71 3.98
C PHE A 421 -1.42 -11.26 2.69
N GLU A 422 -0.29 -10.57 2.82
CA GLU A 422 0.45 -10.07 1.68
C GLU A 422 1.46 -11.12 1.20
N GLN A 423 1.46 -11.34 -0.11
CA GLN A 423 2.58 -11.92 -0.82
C GLN A 423 3.31 -10.79 -1.53
N VAL A 424 4.51 -10.47 -1.06
CA VAL A 424 5.45 -9.59 -1.75
C VAL A 424 6.45 -10.46 -2.50
N LEU A 425 6.71 -10.17 -3.77
CA LEU A 425 7.73 -10.80 -4.59
C LEU A 425 8.59 -9.73 -5.27
N LYS A 426 9.91 -9.88 -5.23
CA LYS A 426 10.86 -9.03 -5.95
C LYS A 426 11.42 -9.76 -7.17
N GLY A 427 11.53 -9.04 -8.29
CA GLY A 427 12.24 -9.45 -9.49
C GLY A 427 13.32 -8.41 -9.80
N TYR A 428 14.49 -8.89 -10.20
CA TYR A 428 15.62 -8.04 -10.55
C TYR A 428 16.00 -8.30 -12.01
N GLY A 429 16.21 -7.23 -12.78
CA GLY A 429 16.56 -7.31 -14.19
C GLY A 429 17.46 -6.18 -14.65
N GLN A 430 17.72 -6.18 -15.95
CA GLN A 430 18.33 -5.07 -16.66
C GLN A 430 17.76 -5.04 -18.09
N SER A 431 17.58 -3.86 -18.69
CA SER A 431 16.98 -3.75 -20.02
C SER A 431 17.97 -3.91 -21.19
N TYR A 432 19.28 -3.73 -20.98
CA TYR A 432 20.26 -3.76 -22.09
C TYR A 432 21.61 -4.44 -21.75
N PRO A 433 21.98 -5.56 -22.42
CA PRO A 433 21.05 -6.49 -23.07
C PRO A 433 20.05 -7.03 -22.02
N PRO A 434 18.80 -7.35 -22.39
CA PRO A 434 17.81 -7.80 -21.43
C PRO A 434 18.31 -9.01 -20.61
N ALA A 435 18.11 -9.00 -19.30
CA ALA A 435 18.41 -10.15 -18.44
C ALA A 435 17.62 -10.08 -17.13
N GLY A 436 17.49 -11.21 -16.44
CA GLY A 436 16.76 -11.32 -15.17
C GLY A 436 15.23 -11.34 -15.35
N TYR A 437 14.52 -10.67 -14.44
CA TYR A 437 13.10 -10.37 -14.54
C TYR A 437 12.91 -8.94 -15.06
N LEU A 438 12.15 -8.80 -16.14
CA LEU A 438 11.54 -7.53 -16.55
C LEU A 438 10.04 -7.78 -16.70
N VAL A 439 9.20 -6.81 -16.33
CA VAL A 439 7.74 -6.98 -16.41
C VAL A 439 7.29 -7.46 -17.80
N ALA A 440 7.87 -6.92 -18.87
CA ALA A 440 7.54 -7.24 -20.26
C ALA A 440 7.99 -8.64 -20.72
N THR A 441 9.23 -9.05 -20.39
CA THR A 441 9.80 -10.34 -20.86
C THR A 441 9.56 -11.50 -19.88
N GLY A 442 9.03 -11.21 -18.70
CA GLY A 442 8.96 -12.17 -17.60
C GLY A 442 10.34 -12.48 -17.02
N GLY A 443 10.43 -13.60 -16.31
CA GLY A 443 11.61 -14.01 -15.53
C GLY A 443 11.20 -14.53 -14.15
N ASN A 444 12.15 -14.56 -13.22
CA ASN A 444 11.92 -15.09 -11.86
C ASN A 444 11.66 -13.97 -10.84
N LEU A 445 10.59 -14.15 -10.08
CA LEU A 445 10.14 -13.35 -8.95
C LEU A 445 10.31 -14.17 -7.67
N THR A 446 10.85 -13.57 -6.61
CA THR A 446 11.12 -14.27 -5.33
C THR A 446 10.76 -13.41 -4.13
N GLY A 447 10.24 -14.01 -3.06
CA GLY A 447 9.94 -13.27 -1.84
C GLY A 447 9.46 -14.17 -0.72
N TYR A 448 8.90 -13.56 0.33
CA TYR A 448 8.42 -14.26 1.52
C TYR A 448 7.01 -13.80 1.87
N ALA A 449 6.18 -14.71 2.37
CA ALA A 449 4.87 -14.41 2.91
C ALA A 449 4.80 -14.77 4.41
N HIS A 450 4.06 -13.97 5.16
CA HIS A 450 3.61 -14.31 6.50
C HIS A 450 2.22 -14.93 6.40
N ILE A 451 2.07 -16.22 6.69
CA ILE A 451 0.76 -16.89 6.67
C ILE A 451 0.13 -16.76 8.06
N PRO A 452 -1.00 -16.05 8.22
CA PRO A 452 -1.66 -15.86 9.51
C PRO A 452 -2.37 -17.14 9.98
N PRO A 453 -2.90 -17.18 11.21
CA PRO A 453 -3.78 -18.25 11.70
C PRO A 453 -4.94 -18.59 10.76
N PHE A 454 -5.52 -19.76 10.96
CA PHE A 454 -6.70 -20.24 10.25
C PHE A 454 -7.95 -20.08 11.10
N LYS A 455 -9.11 -19.89 10.45
CA LYS A 455 -10.43 -19.90 11.08
C LYS A 455 -11.46 -20.68 10.24
N GLY A 456 -12.54 -21.11 10.90
CA GLY A 456 -13.68 -21.75 10.24
C GLY A 456 -13.41 -23.16 9.74
N CYS A 457 -12.41 -23.84 10.30
CA CYS A 457 -12.03 -25.20 9.98
C CYS A 457 -12.74 -26.21 10.89
N GLY A 458 -13.50 -27.12 10.28
CA GLY A 458 -14.22 -28.22 10.93
C GLY A 458 -15.74 -28.06 10.88
N VAL A 459 -16.45 -29.19 11.00
CA VAL A 459 -17.93 -29.26 10.93
C VAL A 459 -18.60 -29.70 12.24
N GLY A 460 -17.81 -29.93 13.30
CA GLY A 460 -18.33 -30.39 14.60
C GLY A 460 -17.35 -30.19 15.76
N GLU A 461 -16.05 -30.32 15.50
CA GLU A 461 -14.98 -29.86 16.38
C GLU A 461 -14.23 -28.68 15.73
N ASN A 462 -13.58 -27.85 16.55
CA ASN A 462 -12.77 -26.73 16.06
C ASN A 462 -11.37 -27.23 15.66
N LEU A 463 -11.08 -27.18 14.35
CA LEU A 463 -9.79 -27.57 13.76
C LEU A 463 -8.88 -26.37 13.48
N ASP A 464 -9.29 -25.13 13.80
CA ASP A 464 -8.48 -23.92 13.61
C ASP A 464 -7.08 -24.02 14.21
N PRO A 465 -6.87 -24.56 15.44
CA PRO A 465 -5.54 -24.73 16.01
C PRO A 465 -4.68 -25.76 15.26
N LEU A 466 -5.29 -26.75 14.61
CA LEU A 466 -4.58 -27.78 13.84
C LEU A 466 -3.96 -27.18 12.56
N PHE A 467 -4.72 -26.40 11.79
CA PHE A 467 -4.20 -25.74 10.59
C PHE A 467 -3.26 -24.57 10.94
N THR A 468 -3.57 -23.81 11.99
CA THR A 468 -2.70 -22.74 12.51
C THR A 468 -1.35 -23.28 13.00
N SER A 469 -1.35 -24.37 13.76
CA SER A 469 -0.10 -24.98 14.23
C SER A 469 0.71 -25.55 13.08
N ALA A 470 0.08 -26.16 12.07
CA ALA A 470 0.74 -26.83 10.96
C ALA A 470 1.26 -25.91 9.84
N ILE A 471 0.55 -24.82 9.50
CA ILE A 471 0.81 -24.03 8.27
C ILE A 471 1.26 -22.60 8.57
N SER A 472 0.60 -21.92 9.52
CA SER A 472 0.82 -20.49 9.76
C SER A 472 2.25 -20.17 10.22
N SER A 473 2.76 -19.02 9.81
CA SER A 473 4.09 -18.51 10.17
C SER A 473 4.25 -18.29 11.69
N VAL A 474 5.50 -18.22 12.17
CA VAL A 474 5.77 -18.00 13.61
C VAL A 474 5.89 -16.50 13.92
N GLY A 475 5.15 -16.04 14.93
CA GLY A 475 5.17 -14.64 15.37
C GLY A 475 4.63 -13.70 14.29
N LYS A 476 5.35 -12.60 14.01
CA LYS A 476 5.06 -11.68 12.88
C LYS A 476 5.99 -11.88 11.67
N LYS A 477 6.79 -12.95 11.64
CA LYS A 477 7.82 -13.15 10.61
C LYS A 477 7.21 -13.65 9.29
N ALA A 478 7.62 -13.05 8.17
CA ALA A 478 7.46 -13.66 6.85
C ALA A 478 8.58 -14.71 6.64
N ASP A 479 8.23 -15.98 6.71
CA ASP A 479 9.16 -17.11 6.64
C ASP A 479 8.88 -18.05 5.46
N ASN A 480 7.67 -18.05 4.91
CA ASN A 480 7.30 -18.90 3.76
C ASN A 480 7.80 -18.29 2.46
N TYR A 481 8.94 -18.81 1.98
CA TYR A 481 9.54 -18.43 0.70
C TYR A 481 8.69 -18.85 -0.50
N THR A 482 8.56 -17.96 -1.47
CA THR A 482 7.86 -18.18 -2.73
C THR A 482 8.78 -17.80 -3.89
N LYS A 483 8.84 -18.67 -4.91
CA LYS A 483 9.52 -18.41 -6.19
C LYS A 483 8.52 -18.64 -7.33
N MET A 484 8.30 -17.62 -8.14
CA MET A 484 7.39 -17.62 -9.29
C MET A 484 8.17 -17.29 -10.56
N THR A 485 7.93 -18.01 -11.64
CA THR A 485 8.43 -17.69 -12.98
C THR A 485 7.27 -17.11 -13.79
N GLN A 486 7.39 -15.87 -14.28
CA GLN A 486 6.46 -15.23 -15.19
C GLN A 486 6.89 -15.49 -16.65
N ALA A 487 5.93 -15.74 -17.54
CA ALA A 487 6.18 -15.72 -18.98
C ALA A 487 6.24 -14.28 -19.55
N PRO A 488 6.79 -14.09 -20.76
CA PRO A 488 6.64 -12.85 -21.51
C PRO A 488 5.17 -12.45 -21.64
N LEU A 489 4.91 -11.15 -21.73
CA LEU A 489 3.56 -10.62 -21.87
C LEU A 489 3.08 -10.72 -23.32
N CYS A 490 1.86 -11.23 -23.52
CA CYS A 490 1.10 -10.96 -24.73
C CYS A 490 0.42 -9.59 -24.57
N VAL A 491 0.95 -8.56 -25.22
CA VAL A 491 0.46 -7.18 -25.10
C VAL A 491 -0.63 -6.92 -26.15
N ALA A 492 -1.74 -6.31 -25.74
CA ALA A 492 -2.92 -6.09 -26.60
C ALA A 492 -2.65 -5.19 -27.83
N THR A 493 -1.59 -4.38 -27.80
CA THR A 493 -1.13 -3.56 -28.94
C THR A 493 -0.32 -4.35 -29.97
N ASN A 494 0.04 -5.61 -29.69
CA ASN A 494 0.76 -6.50 -30.61
C ASN A 494 0.21 -7.94 -30.54
N PRO A 495 -1.06 -8.16 -30.92
CA PRO A 495 -1.75 -9.45 -30.74
C PRO A 495 -1.20 -10.57 -31.65
N ASP A 496 -0.56 -10.22 -32.77
CA ASP A 496 0.14 -11.14 -33.68
C ASP A 496 1.62 -11.33 -33.30
N GLY A 497 2.05 -10.75 -32.16
CA GLY A 497 3.41 -10.82 -31.66
C GLY A 497 3.85 -12.24 -31.27
N PRO A 498 5.16 -12.52 -31.23
CA PRO A 498 5.68 -13.87 -31.01
C PRO A 498 5.32 -14.46 -29.63
N ASP A 499 4.90 -13.63 -28.67
CA ASP A 499 4.50 -14.00 -27.32
C ASP A 499 2.97 -14.06 -27.09
N CYS A 500 2.20 -13.85 -28.16
CA CYS A 500 0.77 -14.12 -28.19
C CYS A 500 0.47 -15.47 -28.89
N PRO A 501 -0.53 -16.25 -28.43
CA PRO A 501 -1.26 -16.08 -27.17
C PRO A 501 -0.37 -16.33 -25.93
N PRO A 502 -0.81 -15.89 -24.73
CA PRO A 502 -0.10 -16.08 -23.46
C PRO A 502 0.45 -17.51 -23.26
N LYS A 503 1.75 -17.61 -22.98
CA LYS A 503 2.45 -18.88 -22.83
C LYS A 503 2.54 -19.29 -21.37
N VAL A 504 2.37 -20.59 -21.08
CA VAL A 504 2.62 -21.15 -19.75
C VAL A 504 4.13 -21.24 -19.49
N PRO A 505 4.68 -20.61 -18.44
CA PRO A 505 6.08 -20.74 -18.08
C PRO A 505 6.36 -22.10 -17.43
N LYS A 506 7.61 -22.54 -17.50
CA LYS A 506 8.09 -23.69 -16.72
C LYS A 506 8.51 -23.18 -15.34
N PRO A 507 7.88 -23.64 -14.24
CA PRO A 507 8.26 -23.21 -12.90
C PRO A 507 9.65 -23.74 -12.53
N GLU A 508 10.48 -22.87 -11.99
CA GLU A 508 11.75 -23.24 -11.36
C GLU A 508 11.55 -23.59 -9.88
N ARG A 509 12.42 -24.48 -9.37
CA ARG A 509 12.54 -24.77 -7.94
C ARG A 509 13.62 -23.90 -7.30
#